data_AF-X1HBX7-F1
#
_entry.id   AF-X1HBX7-F1
#
_cell.length_a   1.000
_cell.length_b   1.000
_cell.length_c   1.000
_cell.angle_alpha   90.00
_cell.angle_beta   90.00
_cell.angle_gamma   90.00
#
_symmetry.space_group_name_H-M   'P 1'
#
loop_
_entity.id
_entity.type
_entity.pdbx_description
1 polymer ?
#
loop_
_entity_poly.entity_id
_entity_poly.type
_entity_poly.pdbx_seq_one_letter_code
_entity_poly.pdbx_strand_id
1 'polypeptide(L)'
;MNTYLSNNLEVPIHKVQRFEDFFRLYQERPGFYKYQNRITETITKKRNDLIIDYEDLLVFDCQIAYMLRNNPESLLKDAVKAFKNVLKFLGGKLIDRDYFVRVFTRDRESLLKVSLKDISSSYLSKLIISEGKVID
;
A
#
# COMPACT_ATOMS: atom_id res chain seq x y z
N MET A 1 -21.91 38.00 12.57
CA MET A 1 -21.84 37.37 11.24
C MET A 1 -20.38 37.10 10.93
N ASN A 2 -19.95 35.85 11.01
CA ASN A 2 -18.70 35.38 10.40
C ASN A 2 -18.80 33.87 10.19
N THR A 3 -19.61 33.51 9.19
CA THR A 3 -20.02 32.15 8.85
C THR A 3 -19.05 31.49 7.85
N TYR A 4 -17.76 31.82 7.94
CA TYR A 4 -16.73 31.38 6.98
C TYR A 4 -15.73 30.35 7.53
N LEU A 5 -15.84 29.96 8.82
CA LEU A 5 -14.92 28.98 9.42
C LEU A 5 -15.55 27.61 9.70
N SER A 6 -16.81 27.37 9.33
CA SER A 6 -17.53 26.14 9.69
C SER A 6 -17.85 25.19 8.54
N ASN A 7 -17.15 25.27 7.40
CA ASN A 7 -17.43 24.41 6.24
C ASN A 7 -16.18 23.83 5.54
N ASN A 8 -15.14 23.46 6.29
CA ASN A 8 -14.30 22.35 5.83
C ASN A 8 -15.07 21.06 6.14
N LEU A 9 -16.06 20.76 5.29
CA LEU A 9 -16.60 19.40 5.18
C LEU A 9 -15.38 18.51 4.94
N GLU A 10 -14.99 17.73 5.94
CA GLU A 10 -13.95 16.72 5.81
C GLU A 10 -14.37 15.77 4.69
N VAL A 11 -13.91 16.01 3.47
CA VAL A 11 -14.21 15.16 2.33
C VAL A 11 -13.75 13.75 2.71
N PRO A 12 -14.66 12.76 2.75
CA PRO A 12 -14.29 11.41 3.15
C PRO A 12 -13.15 10.91 2.28
N ILE A 13 -12.03 10.54 2.90
CA ILE A 13 -10.88 10.03 2.15
C ILE A 13 -11.26 8.63 1.63
N HIS A 14 -11.41 8.51 0.32
CA HIS A 14 -11.64 7.23 -0.36
C HIS A 14 -10.35 6.41 -0.47
N LYS A 15 -9.88 5.85 0.65
CA LYS A 15 -8.58 5.14 0.77
C LYS A 15 -8.36 4.10 -0.32
N VAL A 16 -9.38 3.28 -0.60
CA VAL A 16 -9.32 2.25 -1.66
C VAL A 16 -9.04 2.89 -3.02
N GLN A 17 -9.81 3.93 -3.39
CA GLN A 17 -9.61 4.63 -4.66
C GLN A 17 -8.20 5.21 -4.76
N ARG A 18 -7.68 5.80 -3.69
CA ARG A 18 -6.33 6.39 -3.68
C ARG A 18 -5.24 5.34 -3.88
N PHE A 19 -5.41 4.14 -3.31
CA PHE A 19 -4.53 3.01 -3.62
C PHE A 19 -4.69 2.50 -5.06
N GLU A 20 -5.92 2.47 -5.60
CA GLU A 20 -6.12 2.12 -7.02
C GLU A 20 -5.43 3.12 -7.95
N ASP A 21 -5.54 4.42 -7.65
CA ASP A 21 -4.88 5.49 -8.38
C ASP A 21 -3.36 5.34 -8.27
N PHE A 22 -2.82 5.05 -7.08
CA PHE A 22 -1.40 4.76 -6.91
C PHE A 22 -0.94 3.58 -7.76
N PHE A 23 -1.66 2.46 -7.73
CA PHE A 23 -1.31 1.27 -8.50
C PHE A 23 -1.39 1.48 -10.01
N ARG A 24 -2.31 2.35 -10.46
CA ARG A 24 -2.52 2.65 -11.87
C ARG A 24 -1.59 3.74 -12.39
N LEU A 25 -1.35 4.80 -11.63
CA LEU A 25 -0.84 6.06 -12.15
C LEU A 25 0.61 6.35 -11.75
N TYR A 26 1.14 5.67 -10.73
CA TYR A 26 2.53 5.90 -10.33
C TYR A 26 3.50 5.51 -11.46
N GLN A 27 4.33 6.48 -11.84
CA GLN A 27 5.40 6.31 -12.82
C GLN A 27 6.75 6.42 -12.11
N GLU A 28 7.59 5.40 -12.23
CA GLU A 28 8.97 5.46 -11.74
C GLU A 28 9.85 6.32 -12.67
N ARG A 29 9.51 6.30 -13.96
CA ARG A 29 10.06 7.12 -15.03
C ARG A 29 9.00 7.30 -16.11
N PRO A 30 9.11 8.32 -16.99
CA PRO A 30 8.08 8.62 -17.98
C PRO A 30 7.64 7.37 -18.77
N GLY A 31 6.33 7.09 -18.74
CA GLY A 31 5.73 5.95 -19.43
C GLY A 31 5.93 4.59 -18.77
N PHE A 32 6.66 4.50 -17.65
CA PHE A 32 6.87 3.25 -16.92
C PHE A 32 6.00 3.19 -15.65
N TYR A 33 4.83 2.57 -15.78
CA TYR A 33 3.86 2.35 -14.70
C TYR A 33 4.25 1.16 -13.83
N LYS A 34 5.13 1.40 -12.86
CA LYS A 34 5.77 0.36 -12.04
C LYS A 34 4.78 -0.63 -11.42
N TYR A 35 3.71 -0.13 -10.80
CA TYR A 35 2.76 -0.99 -10.09
C TYR A 35 1.77 -1.70 -11.01
N GLN A 36 1.38 -1.09 -12.13
CA GLN A 36 0.63 -1.82 -13.18
C GLN A 36 1.45 -3.00 -13.69
N ASN A 37 2.73 -2.78 -14.01
CA ASN A 37 3.63 -3.83 -14.48
C ASN A 37 3.78 -4.94 -13.45
N ARG A 38 3.98 -4.60 -12.16
CA ARG A 38 4.04 -5.58 -11.06
C ARG A 38 2.74 -6.40 -10.94
N ILE A 39 1.58 -5.77 -11.08
CA ILE A 39 0.28 -6.48 -11.02
C ILE A 39 0.11 -7.42 -12.21
N THR A 40 0.47 -6.98 -13.42
CA THR A 40 0.49 -7.82 -14.62
C THR A 40 1.40 -9.04 -14.43
N GLU A 41 2.61 -8.85 -13.89
CA GLU A 41 3.49 -9.96 -13.56
C GLU A 41 2.88 -10.91 -12.53
N THR A 42 2.20 -10.38 -11.51
CA THR A 42 1.50 -11.20 -10.52
C THR A 42 0.41 -12.07 -11.17
N ILE A 43 -0.33 -11.54 -12.14
CA ILE A 43 -1.30 -12.32 -12.94
C ILE A 43 -0.58 -13.44 -13.70
N THR A 44 0.46 -13.11 -14.48
CA THR A 44 1.21 -14.08 -15.29
C THR A 44 1.86 -15.17 -14.45
N LYS A 45 2.42 -14.80 -13.29
CA LYS A 45 3.13 -15.70 -12.36
C LYS A 45 2.19 -16.39 -11.36
N LYS A 46 0.86 -16.14 -11.43
CA LYS A 46 -0.15 -16.67 -10.49
C LYS A 46 0.20 -16.42 -9.01
N ARG A 47 0.81 -15.27 -8.73
CA ARG A 47 1.07 -14.80 -7.36
C ARG A 47 -0.19 -14.17 -6.76
N ASN A 48 -0.19 -13.97 -5.46
CA ASN A 48 -1.29 -13.37 -4.70
C ASN A 48 -0.81 -12.17 -3.85
N ASP A 49 0.41 -11.71 -4.06
CA ASP A 49 1.01 -10.62 -3.33
C ASP A 49 1.46 -9.48 -4.25
N LEU A 50 1.42 -8.26 -3.71
CA LEU A 50 1.98 -7.06 -4.34
C LEU A 50 2.93 -6.39 -3.34
N ILE A 51 4.16 -6.13 -3.77
CA ILE A 51 5.14 -5.38 -2.99
C ILE A 51 5.08 -3.92 -3.43
N ILE A 52 4.96 -3.02 -2.47
CA ILE A 52 4.98 -1.56 -2.67
C ILE A 52 6.11 -0.91 -1.90
N ASP A 53 6.72 0.11 -2.49
CA ASP A 53 7.76 0.90 -1.84
C ASP A 53 7.09 2.09 -1.12
N TYR A 54 7.37 2.26 0.17
CA TYR A 54 6.76 3.30 0.99
C TYR A 54 7.09 4.69 0.46
N GLU A 55 8.32 4.92 0.04
CA GLU A 55 8.70 6.24 -0.48
C GLU A 55 8.02 6.55 -1.82
N ASP A 56 7.67 5.53 -2.62
CA ASP A 56 6.90 5.73 -3.84
C ASP A 56 5.47 6.18 -3.49
N LEU A 57 4.86 5.55 -2.49
CA LEU A 57 3.56 5.95 -1.96
C LEU A 57 3.62 7.34 -1.33
N LEU A 58 4.70 7.67 -0.60
CA LEU A 58 4.91 8.97 0.03
C LEU A 58 5.00 10.11 -0.99
N VAL A 59 5.73 9.87 -2.09
CA VAL A 59 5.87 10.85 -3.19
C VAL A 59 4.56 11.01 -3.96
N PHE A 60 3.83 9.91 -4.17
CA PHE A 60 2.55 9.95 -4.89
C PHE A 60 1.42 10.55 -4.06
N ASP A 61 1.35 10.17 -2.78
CA ASP A 61 0.26 10.45 -1.87
C ASP A 61 0.73 10.47 -0.42
N CYS A 62 1.24 11.63 -0.01
CA CYS A 62 1.79 11.81 1.33
C CYS A 62 0.76 11.58 2.45
N GLN A 63 -0.52 11.83 2.18
CA GLN A 63 -1.59 11.65 3.17
C GLN A 63 -1.87 10.16 3.40
N ILE A 64 -1.98 9.36 2.33
CA ILE A 64 -2.13 7.91 2.46
C ILE A 64 -0.87 7.28 3.07
N ALA A 65 0.32 7.75 2.71
CA ALA A 65 1.57 7.28 3.33
C ALA A 65 1.63 7.60 4.83
N TYR A 66 1.19 8.79 5.25
CA TYR A 66 1.11 9.15 6.68
C TYR A 66 0.10 8.27 7.42
N MET A 67 -1.09 8.07 6.85
CA MET A 67 -2.10 7.20 7.44
C MET A 67 -1.59 5.75 7.54
N LEU A 68 -0.87 5.26 6.52
CA LEU A 68 -0.34 3.89 6.48
C LEU A 68 0.68 3.68 7.60
N ARG A 69 1.50 4.71 7.86
CA ARG A 69 2.46 4.69 8.97
C ARG A 69 1.77 4.66 10.34
N ASN A 70 0.66 5.38 10.51
CA ASN A 70 -0.01 5.49 11.81
C ASN A 70 -1.02 4.38 12.10
N ASN A 71 -1.69 3.84 11.07
CA ASN A 71 -2.66 2.75 11.21
C ASN A 71 -2.50 1.73 10.06
N PRO A 72 -1.41 0.94 10.07
CA PRO A 72 -1.08 0.06 8.96
C PRO A 72 -2.12 -1.05 8.76
N GLU A 73 -2.69 -1.60 9.83
CA GLU A 73 -3.61 -2.73 9.73
C GLU A 73 -4.88 -2.37 8.94
N SER A 74 -5.50 -1.23 9.25
CA SER A 74 -6.67 -0.76 8.52
C SER A 74 -6.33 -0.47 7.06
N LEU A 75 -5.21 0.21 6.80
CA LEU A 75 -4.89 0.67 5.45
C LEU A 75 -4.39 -0.44 4.53
N LEU A 76 -3.75 -1.48 5.07
CA LEU A 76 -3.40 -2.65 4.29
C LEU A 76 -4.64 -3.42 3.82
N LYS A 77 -5.75 -3.41 4.59
CA LYS A 77 -7.03 -3.98 4.13
C LYS A 77 -7.58 -3.19 2.93
N ASP A 78 -7.51 -1.86 2.98
CA ASP A 78 -7.90 -0.99 1.86
C ASP A 78 -7.00 -1.21 0.63
N ALA A 79 -5.69 -1.33 0.83
CA ALA A 79 -4.72 -1.60 -0.23
C ALA A 79 -4.94 -2.98 -0.89
N VAL A 80 -5.24 -4.02 -0.11
CA VAL A 80 -5.59 -5.35 -0.65
C VAL A 80 -6.87 -5.28 -1.48
N LYS A 81 -7.88 -4.52 -1.04
CA LYS A 81 -9.11 -4.32 -1.82
C LYS A 81 -8.81 -3.61 -3.15
N ALA A 82 -8.02 -2.54 -3.12
CA ALA A 82 -7.58 -1.84 -4.32
C ALA A 82 -6.78 -2.76 -5.26
N PHE A 83 -5.89 -3.59 -4.72
CA PHE A 83 -5.09 -4.54 -5.51
C PHE A 83 -5.99 -5.55 -6.23
N LYS A 84 -6.98 -6.13 -5.53
CA LYS A 84 -7.96 -7.02 -6.16
C LYS A 84 -8.76 -6.33 -7.27
N ASN A 85 -9.13 -5.07 -7.08
CA ASN A 85 -9.88 -4.29 -8.07
C ASN A 85 -9.04 -4.01 -9.34
N VAL A 86 -7.78 -3.59 -9.18
CA VAL A 86 -6.87 -3.35 -10.31
C VAL A 86 -6.52 -4.66 -11.02
N LEU A 87 -6.30 -5.75 -10.29
CA LEU A 87 -6.05 -7.07 -10.87
C LEU A 87 -7.21 -7.51 -11.77
N LYS A 88 -8.46 -7.36 -11.31
CA LYS A 88 -9.66 -7.66 -12.13
C LYS A 88 -9.75 -6.77 -13.36
N PHE A 89 -9.47 -5.47 -13.19
CA PHE A 89 -9.50 -4.50 -14.28
C PHE A 89 -8.50 -4.86 -15.38
N LEU A 90 -7.32 -5.36 -15.03
CA LEU A 90 -6.29 -5.83 -15.97
C LEU A 90 -6.56 -7.23 -16.56
N GLY A 91 -7.76 -7.80 -16.34
CA GLY A 91 -8.17 -9.09 -16.90
C GLY A 91 -7.77 -10.31 -16.07
N GLY A 92 -7.18 -10.11 -14.89
CA GLY A 92 -6.86 -11.19 -13.95
C GLY A 92 -8.12 -11.77 -13.30
N LYS A 93 -8.13 -13.08 -13.05
CA LYS A 93 -9.16 -13.74 -12.24
C LYS A 93 -8.69 -13.86 -10.81
N LEU A 94 -9.57 -13.55 -9.85
CA LEU A 94 -9.28 -13.87 -8.46
C LEU A 94 -9.24 -15.39 -8.29
N ILE A 95 -8.20 -15.86 -7.62
CA ILE A 95 -8.10 -17.26 -7.19
C ILE A 95 -8.56 -17.37 -5.74
N ASP A 96 -8.98 -18.57 -5.33
CA ASP A 96 -9.42 -18.86 -3.97
C ASP A 96 -8.21 -18.95 -3.02
N ARG A 97 -7.59 -17.80 -2.77
CA ARG A 97 -6.46 -17.59 -1.87
C ARG A 97 -6.53 -16.20 -1.26
N ASP A 98 -5.91 -16.04 -0.10
CA ASP A 98 -5.70 -14.72 0.49
C ASP A 98 -4.78 -13.87 -0.39
N TYR A 99 -5.07 -12.58 -0.47
CA TYR A 99 -4.23 -11.61 -1.18
C TYR A 99 -3.56 -10.68 -0.18
N PHE A 100 -2.33 -10.28 -0.49
CA PHE A 100 -1.49 -9.51 0.42
C PHE A 100 -0.86 -8.30 -0.28
N VAL A 101 -0.76 -7.19 0.44
CA VAL A 101 0.10 -6.07 0.06
C VAL A 101 1.21 -6.00 1.10
N ARG A 102 2.46 -5.99 0.64
CA ARG A 102 3.66 -5.87 1.47
C ARG A 102 4.28 -4.51 1.23
N VAL A 103 4.66 -3.83 2.31
CA VAL A 103 5.30 -2.51 2.24
C VAL A 103 6.78 -2.69 2.51
N PHE A 104 7.60 -2.26 1.57
CA PHE A 104 9.05 -2.16 1.70
C PHE A 104 9.43 -0.69 1.89
N THR A 105 10.51 -0.41 2.62
CA THR A 105 11.05 0.95 2.79
C THR A 105 12.54 0.90 2.53
N ARG A 106 13.04 1.87 1.75
CA ARG A 106 14.49 2.02 1.47
C ARG A 106 15.24 2.68 2.62
N ASP A 107 14.52 3.40 3.47
CA ASP A 107 15.10 4.04 4.63
C ASP A 107 15.38 3.01 5.73
N ARG A 108 16.68 2.73 5.95
CA ARG A 108 17.15 1.81 6.99
C ARG A 108 16.83 2.32 8.40
N GLU A 109 16.59 3.61 8.58
CA GLU A 109 16.23 4.24 9.86
C GLU A 109 14.72 4.56 9.94
N SER A 110 13.92 4.06 9.00
CA SER A 110 12.50 4.38 8.86
C SER A 110 11.72 4.12 10.15
N LEU A 111 10.94 5.11 10.57
CA LEU A 111 10.00 5.05 11.69
C LEU A 111 8.84 4.07 11.47
N LEU A 112 8.81 3.36 10.32
CA LEU A 112 7.99 2.16 10.10
C LEU A 112 8.54 0.92 10.84
N LYS A 113 9.74 1.01 11.43
CA LYS A 113 10.23 0.09 12.47
C LYS A 113 9.32 0.21 13.69
N VAL A 114 8.14 -0.38 13.63
CA VAL A 114 7.40 -0.72 14.85
C VAL A 114 8.34 -1.62 15.64
N SER A 115 8.84 -1.10 16.75
CA SER A 115 9.72 -1.84 17.64
C SER A 115 9.00 -3.11 18.06
N LEU A 116 9.63 -4.27 17.86
CA LEU A 116 9.16 -5.56 18.39
C LEU A 116 8.88 -5.52 19.90
N LYS A 117 9.37 -4.48 20.62
CA LYS A 117 9.10 -4.25 22.05
C LYS A 117 7.70 -3.72 22.37
N ASP A 118 7.00 -3.10 21.42
CA ASP A 118 5.62 -2.62 21.64
C ASP A 118 4.55 -3.68 21.30
N ILE A 119 5.00 -4.87 20.87
CA ILE A 119 4.15 -6.04 20.61
C ILE A 119 3.99 -6.82 21.92
N SER A 120 3.31 -6.25 22.92
CA SER A 120 2.79 -7.03 24.04
C SER A 120 1.54 -7.80 23.57
N SER A 121 1.76 -9.08 23.28
CA SER A 121 0.81 -10.23 23.34
C SER A 121 -0.51 -10.23 22.55
N SER A 122 -0.88 -9.23 21.74
CA SER A 122 -2.12 -9.28 20.93
C SER A 122 -1.94 -9.23 19.41
N TYR A 123 -0.72 -9.00 18.90
CA TYR A 123 -0.46 -8.68 17.49
C TYR A 123 0.48 -9.68 16.77
N LEU A 124 0.29 -10.98 16.99
CA LEU A 124 1.12 -12.04 16.41
C LEU A 124 0.80 -12.37 14.94
N SER A 125 0.15 -11.47 14.20
CA SER A 125 -0.24 -11.75 12.82
C SER A 125 -0.24 -10.49 11.94
N LYS A 126 0.72 -10.46 11.01
CA LYS A 126 0.64 -9.84 9.66
C LYS A 126 1.48 -8.60 9.31
N LEU A 127 2.54 -8.28 10.04
CA LEU A 127 3.62 -7.43 9.51
C LEU A 127 4.99 -8.04 9.83
N ILE A 128 5.39 -9.07 9.07
CA ILE A 128 6.81 -9.45 8.98
C ILE A 128 7.39 -8.62 7.84
N ILE A 129 8.02 -7.50 8.20
CA ILE A 129 9.00 -6.83 7.35
C ILE A 129 10.28 -7.66 7.47
N SER A 130 10.58 -8.46 6.45
CA SER A 130 11.81 -9.25 6.40
C SER A 130 12.95 -8.39 5.85
N GLU A 131 14.02 -8.18 6.63
CA GLU A 131 15.30 -7.73 6.08
C GLU A 131 15.86 -8.83 5.17
N GLY A 132 15.82 -8.60 3.86
CA GLY A 132 16.56 -9.41 2.90
C GLY A 132 17.93 -8.81 2.67
N LYS A 133 18.98 -9.37 3.25
CA LYS A 133 20.33 -9.18 2.74
C LYS A 133 20.48 -10.11 1.54
N VAL A 134 20.61 -9.57 0.32
CA VAL A 134 21.09 -10.35 -0.82
C VAL A 134 22.55 -10.66 -0.52
N ILE A 135 22.86 -11.94 -0.37
CA ILE A 135 24.23 -12.44 -0.35
C ILE A 135 24.38 -13.11 -1.72
N ASP A 136 25.13 -12.46 -2.61
CA ASP A 136 25.67 -13.11 -3.83
C ASP A 136 26.83 -14.04 -3.45
#